data_AF-A0A286G7Z9-F1
#
_entry.id   AF-A0A286G7Z9-F1
#
_cell.length_a   1.000
_cell.length_b   1.000
_cell.length_c   1.000
_cell.angle_alpha   90.00
_cell.angle_beta   90.00
_cell.angle_gamma   90.00
#
_symmetry.space_group_name_H-M   'P 1'
#
loop_
_entity.id
_entity.type
_entity.pdbx_description
1 polymer ?
#
loop_
_entity_poly.entity_id
_entity_poly.type
_entity_poly.pdbx_seq_one_letter_code
_entity_poly.pdbx_strand_id
1 'polypeptide(L)'
;MQMKFNLWLMKEIDWNEKAKRLLKSELVRRGVTNESLTSLLEEIGVEETKAGIDSKISRGTFSAAFLLQCLNAIGCKSFVCEIESFEPAYLEEPQTFYKSQKSKPKKTRQ
;
A
#
# COMPACT_ATOMS: atom_id res chain seq x y z
N MET A 1 5.62 -15.78 -25.71
CA MET A 1 4.40 -15.75 -24.86
C MET A 1 4.70 -15.83 -23.36
N GLN A 2 5.88 -16.28 -22.91
CA GLN A 2 6.27 -16.34 -21.49
C GLN A 2 6.53 -14.98 -20.82
N MET A 3 6.90 -13.94 -21.57
CA MET A 3 7.26 -12.62 -20.99
C MET A 3 6.07 -11.83 -20.41
N LYS A 4 4.84 -12.04 -20.90
CA LYS A 4 3.66 -11.30 -20.40
C LYS A 4 3.14 -11.83 -19.05
N PHE A 5 3.51 -13.06 -18.66
CA PHE A 5 3.08 -13.68 -17.40
C PHE A 5 3.92 -13.20 -16.20
N ASN A 6 5.24 -13.01 -16.40
CA ASN A 6 6.12 -12.46 -15.37
C ASN A 6 5.87 -10.96 -15.09
N LEU A 7 5.30 -10.22 -16.07
CA LEU A 7 5.03 -8.79 -15.94
C LEU A 7 3.88 -8.47 -14.96
N TRP A 8 2.96 -9.41 -14.75
CA TRP A 8 1.84 -9.25 -13.81
C TRP A 8 2.23 -9.58 -12.36
N LEU A 9 3.36 -10.28 -12.17
CA LEU A 9 3.82 -10.82 -10.89
C LEU A 9 4.75 -9.89 -10.09
N MET A 10 5.12 -8.73 -10.65
CA MET A 10 6.00 -7.76 -9.98
C MET A 10 5.49 -6.34 -10.20
N LYS A 11 4.30 -6.01 -9.66
CA LYS A 11 3.99 -4.60 -9.46
C LYS A 11 4.80 -4.14 -8.25
N GLU A 12 5.97 -3.56 -8.50
CA GLU A 12 6.81 -3.02 -7.43
C GLU A 12 6.01 -2.05 -6.56
N ILE A 13 6.23 -2.12 -5.24
CA ILE A 13 5.57 -1.25 -4.28
C ILE A 13 6.09 0.16 -4.48
N ASP A 14 5.22 1.07 -4.90
CA ASP A 14 5.52 2.49 -4.94
C ASP A 14 5.40 3.10 -3.55
N TRP A 15 6.54 3.20 -2.87
CA TRP A 15 6.66 3.77 -1.53
C TRP A 15 6.28 5.25 -1.45
N ASN A 16 6.53 6.02 -2.51
CA ASN A 16 6.19 7.45 -2.55
C ASN A 16 4.67 7.63 -2.61
N GLU A 17 3.99 6.82 -3.42
CA GLU A 17 2.52 6.82 -3.46
C GLU A 17 1.93 6.35 -2.12
N LYS A 18 2.55 5.37 -1.44
CA LYS A 18 2.13 4.96 -0.09
C LYS A 18 2.30 6.09 0.94
N ALA A 19 3.45 6.74 0.99
CA ALA A 19 3.71 7.85 1.90
C ALA A 19 2.75 9.03 1.67
N LYS A 20 2.50 9.37 0.40
CA LYS A 20 1.52 10.38 -0.02
C LYS A 20 0.11 10.04 0.46
N ARG A 21 -0.34 8.79 0.26
CA ARG A 21 -1.69 8.37 0.66
C ARG A 21 -1.84 8.39 2.18
N LEU A 22 -0.80 7.99 2.92
CA LEU A 22 -0.74 8.09 4.37
C LEU A 22 -0.89 9.53 4.84
N LEU A 23 -0.09 10.46 4.31
CA LEU A 23 -0.19 11.86 4.74
C LEU A 23 -1.58 12.44 4.40
N LYS A 24 -2.10 12.18 3.19
CA LYS A 24 -3.43 12.63 2.78
C LYS A 24 -4.54 12.06 3.68
N SER A 25 -4.48 10.78 4.04
CA SER A 25 -5.50 10.17 4.88
C SER A 25 -5.49 10.78 6.29
N GLU A 26 -4.31 11.05 6.85
CA GLU A 26 -4.19 11.71 8.16
C GLU A 26 -4.68 13.16 8.15
N LEU A 27 -4.48 13.90 7.05
CA LEU A 27 -5.04 15.24 6.86
C LEU A 27 -6.58 15.21 6.78
N VAL A 28 -7.14 14.31 5.96
CA VAL A 28 -8.59 14.15 5.81
C VAL A 28 -9.23 13.71 7.12
N ARG A 29 -8.64 12.74 7.85
CA ARG A 29 -9.12 12.27 9.16
C ARG A 29 -9.26 13.40 10.19
N ARG A 30 -8.47 14.47 10.06
CA ARG A 30 -8.48 15.64 10.95
C ARG A 30 -9.15 16.88 10.37
N GLY A 31 -9.69 16.79 9.15
CA GLY A 31 -10.30 17.94 8.47
C GLY A 31 -9.31 19.05 8.14
N VAL A 32 -8.02 18.74 8.01
CA VAL A 32 -6.97 19.72 7.72
C VAL A 32 -6.79 19.86 6.22
N THR A 33 -6.93 21.07 5.71
CA THR A 33 -6.63 21.40 4.31
C THR A 33 -5.14 21.69 4.14
N ASN A 34 -4.62 21.65 2.90
CA ASN A 34 -3.22 22.04 2.64
C ASN A 34 -2.95 23.52 2.98
N GLU A 35 -3.97 24.37 2.90
CA GLU A 35 -3.89 25.77 3.32
C GLU A 35 -3.75 25.87 4.84
N SER A 36 -4.61 25.19 5.60
CA SER A 36 -4.50 25.12 7.06
C SER A 36 -3.19 24.48 7.53
N LEU A 37 -2.70 23.46 6.81
CA LEU A 37 -1.41 22.84 7.10
C LEU A 37 -0.25 23.82 6.99
N THR A 38 -0.34 24.81 6.09
CA THR A 38 0.67 25.86 5.97
C THR A 38 0.80 26.63 7.29
N SER A 39 -0.33 27.08 7.84
CA SER A 39 -0.35 27.80 9.14
C SER A 39 0.11 26.92 10.30
N LEU A 40 -0.30 25.66 10.35
CA LEU A 40 0.12 24.73 11.41
C LEU A 40 1.62 24.40 11.37
N LEU A 41 2.22 24.35 10.18
CA LEU A 41 3.67 24.19 10.02
C LEU A 41 4.42 25.44 10.46
N GLU A 42 3.89 26.63 10.15
CA GLU A 42 4.45 27.90 10.59
C GLU A 42 4.47 28.02 12.12
N GLU A 43 3.41 27.56 12.80
CA GLU A 43 3.34 27.52 14.28
C GLU A 43 4.46 26.70 14.94
N ILE A 44 5.04 25.73 14.22
CA ILE A 44 6.18 24.93 14.68
C ILE A 44 7.52 25.37 14.05
N GLY A 45 7.56 26.52 13.39
CA GLY A 45 8.76 27.11 12.79
C GLY A 45 9.16 26.51 11.44
N VAL A 46 8.24 25.87 10.73
CA VAL A 46 8.47 25.31 9.39
C VAL A 46 7.81 26.19 8.33
N GLU A 47 8.62 26.97 7.64
CA GLU A 47 8.16 27.85 6.56
C GLU A 47 7.88 27.06 5.28
N GLU A 48 6.63 27.04 4.87
CA GLU A 48 6.19 26.45 3.60
C GLU A 48 5.17 27.37 2.92
N THR A 49 5.02 27.20 1.61
CA THR A 49 3.93 27.82 0.86
C THR A 49 2.89 26.78 0.51
N LYS A 50 1.61 27.18 0.39
CA LYS A 50 0.54 26.28 -0.08
C LYS A 50 0.94 25.55 -1.39
N ALA A 51 1.51 26.27 -2.36
CA ALA A 51 1.95 25.68 -3.63
C ALA A 51 3.11 24.68 -3.45
N GLY A 52 4.02 24.95 -2.50
CA GLY A 52 5.10 24.05 -2.12
C GLY A 52 4.57 22.75 -1.50
N ILE A 53 3.65 22.87 -0.55
CA ILE A 53 2.95 21.72 0.07
C ILE A 53 2.19 20.92 -0.98
N ASP A 54 1.39 21.57 -1.83
CA ASP A 54 0.62 20.93 -2.90
C ASP A 54 1.55 20.11 -3.81
N SER A 55 2.68 20.68 -4.20
CA SER A 55 3.66 20.02 -5.07
C SER A 55 4.34 18.82 -4.39
N LYS A 56 4.76 18.98 -3.12
CA LYS A 56 5.36 17.91 -2.32
C LYS A 56 4.40 16.74 -2.15
N ILE A 57 3.19 17.01 -1.68
CA ILE A 57 2.16 15.99 -1.43
C ILE A 57 1.70 15.35 -2.75
N SER A 58 1.57 16.12 -3.83
CA SER A 58 1.13 15.58 -5.14
C SER A 58 2.13 14.56 -5.71
N ARG A 59 3.43 14.89 -5.66
CA ARG A 59 4.52 14.02 -6.15
C ARG A 59 4.82 12.84 -5.22
N GLY A 60 4.59 13.01 -3.91
CA GLY A 60 4.89 11.98 -2.91
C GLY A 60 6.38 11.79 -2.59
N THR A 61 7.26 12.62 -3.16
CA THR A 61 8.72 12.56 -2.96
C THR A 61 9.19 13.60 -1.94
N PHE A 62 8.46 13.74 -0.83
CA PHE A 62 8.87 14.60 0.27
C PHE A 62 9.80 13.85 1.24
N SER A 63 10.60 14.59 2.00
CA SER A 63 11.50 13.98 2.98
C SER A 63 10.72 13.36 4.14
N ALA A 64 11.31 12.36 4.81
CA ALA A 64 10.76 11.83 6.04
C ALA A 64 10.62 12.91 7.13
N ALA A 65 11.54 13.88 7.18
CA ALA A 65 11.45 15.01 8.09
C ALA A 65 10.18 15.85 7.84
N PHE A 66 9.87 16.17 6.58
CA PHE A 66 8.64 16.88 6.22
C PHE A 66 7.38 16.10 6.62
N LEU A 67 7.39 14.78 6.43
CA LEU A 67 6.28 13.92 6.88
C LEU A 67 6.08 14.04 8.39
N LEU A 68 7.15 13.89 9.18
CA LEU A 68 7.08 13.99 10.64
C LEU A 68 6.65 15.38 11.12
N GLN A 69 7.13 16.44 10.47
CA GLN A 69 6.70 17.82 10.74
C GLN A 69 5.20 17.99 10.49
N CYS A 70 4.68 17.50 9.36
CA CYS A 70 3.26 17.56 9.07
C CYS A 70 2.44 16.78 10.09
N LEU A 71 2.85 15.55 10.43
CA LEU A 71 2.16 14.72 11.41
C LEU A 71 2.18 15.36 12.80
N ASN A 72 3.29 15.95 13.21
CA ASN A 72 3.39 16.69 14.46
C ASN A 72 2.48 17.93 14.46
N ALA A 73 2.51 18.73 13.40
CA ALA A 73 1.72 19.95 13.26
C ALA A 73 0.20 19.69 13.32
N ILE A 74 -0.26 18.55 12.79
CA ILE A 74 -1.68 18.15 12.87
C ILE A 74 -2.01 17.35 14.14
N GLY A 75 -1.09 17.22 15.09
CA GLY A 75 -1.32 16.47 16.33
C GLY A 75 -1.50 14.96 16.12
N CYS A 76 -0.92 14.40 15.07
CA CYS A 76 -0.90 12.95 14.84
C CYS A 76 0.11 12.27 15.77
N LYS A 77 -0.41 11.50 16.74
CA LYS A 77 0.40 10.75 17.71
C LYS A 77 0.79 9.35 17.25
N SER A 78 0.04 8.79 16.30
CA SER A 78 0.24 7.43 15.77
C SER A 78 -0.39 7.31 14.39
N PHE A 79 0.30 6.62 13.49
CA PHE A 79 -0.18 6.27 12.16
C PHE A 79 0.21 4.83 11.84
N VAL A 80 -0.52 4.20 10.92
CA VAL A 80 -0.22 2.84 10.45
C VAL A 80 0.22 2.92 9.00
N CYS A 81 1.37 2.32 8.69
CA CYS A 81 1.80 2.12 7.31
C CYS A 81 1.12 0.86 6.77
N GLU A 82 -0.07 1.00 6.18
CA GLU A 82 -0.75 -0.11 5.51
C GLU A 82 -0.03 -0.48 4.20
N ILE A 83 0.88 -1.43 4.33
CA ILE A 83 1.56 -2.07 3.20
C ILE A 83 0.87 -3.43 3.05
N GLU A 84 -0.13 -3.51 2.17
CA GLU A 84 -0.68 -4.79 1.76
C GLU A 84 0.46 -5.61 1.14
N SER A 85 0.93 -6.61 1.87
CA SER A 85 1.54 -7.78 1.27
C SER A 85 0.41 -8.48 0.51
N PHE A 86 0.51 -8.49 -0.81
CA PHE A 86 -0.30 -9.42 -1.59
C PHE A 86 0.18 -10.80 -1.17
N GLU A 87 -0.50 -11.45 -0.21
CA GLU A 87 -0.31 -12.87 0.06
C GLU A 87 -0.64 -13.56 -1.24
N PRO A 88 0.38 -14.08 -1.93
CA PRO A 88 0.09 -14.65 -3.19
C PRO A 88 -0.74 -15.91 -3.00
N ALA A 89 -1.75 -16.08 -3.84
CA ALA A 89 -2.72 -17.18 -3.83
C ALA A 89 -2.12 -18.57 -4.12
N TYR A 90 -0.89 -18.86 -3.68
CA TYR A 90 -0.16 -20.11 -3.94
C TYR A 90 -0.35 -21.19 -2.86
N LEU A 91 -1.16 -20.97 -1.83
CA LEU A 91 -1.44 -22.01 -0.82
C LEU A 91 -2.73 -22.81 -1.07
N GLU A 92 -3.54 -22.41 -2.05
CA GLU A 92 -4.62 -23.29 -2.51
C GLU A 92 -4.01 -24.35 -3.42
N GLU A 93 -3.65 -25.49 -2.83
CA GLU A 93 -3.30 -26.68 -3.59
C GLU A 93 -4.38 -26.91 -4.66
N PRO A 94 -4.02 -27.08 -5.95
CA PRO A 94 -5.01 -27.50 -6.93
C PRO A 94 -5.64 -28.79 -6.40
N GLN A 95 -6.97 -28.81 -6.26
CA GLN A 95 -7.75 -30.03 -6.02
C GLN A 95 -7.52 -30.96 -7.21
N THR A 96 -6.39 -31.66 -7.20
CA THR A 96 -6.05 -32.66 -8.20
C THR A 96 -6.93 -33.86 -7.89
N PHE A 97 -7.96 -34.03 -8.71
CA PHE A 97 -8.73 -35.26 -8.72
C PHE A 97 -7.80 -36.37 -9.23
N TYR A 98 -7.07 -37.03 -8.32
CA TYR A 98 -6.39 -38.28 -8.63
C TYR A 98 -7.47 -39.27 -9.06
N LYS A 99 -7.57 -39.53 -10.37
CA LYS A 99 -8.40 -40.61 -10.91
C LYS A 99 -7.89 -41.91 -10.32
N SER A 100 -8.58 -42.43 -9.31
CA SER A 100 -8.36 -43.79 -8.81
C SER A 100 -8.49 -44.75 -9.99
N GLN A 101 -7.44 -45.53 -10.27
CA GLN A 101 -7.48 -46.49 -11.35
C GLN A 101 -8.56 -47.54 -11.05
N LYS A 102 -9.50 -47.70 -11.98
CA LYS A 102 -10.53 -48.75 -11.92
C LYS A 102 -9.84 -50.10 -11.66
N SER A 103 -10.08 -50.68 -10.49
CA SER A 103 -9.72 -52.06 -10.21
C SER A 103 -10.50 -52.98 -11.16
N LYS A 104 -9.78 -53.81 -11.92
CA LYS A 104 -10.40 -54.81 -12.81
C LYS A 104 -11.21 -55.80 -11.96
N PRO A 105 -12.40 -56.25 -12.40
CA PRO A 105 -13.18 -57.20 -11.63
C PRO A 105 -12.45 -58.55 -11.56
N LYS A 106 -12.29 -59.09 -10.34
CA LYS A 106 -11.82 -60.46 -10.13
C LYS A 106 -12.87 -61.42 -10.68
N LYS A 107 -12.55 -62.10 -11.79
CA LYS A 107 -13.29 -63.29 -12.23
C LYS A 107 -13.06 -64.40 -11.21
N THR A 108 -14.07 -64.69 -10.39
CA THR A 108 -14.10 -65.94 -9.60
C THR A 108 -14.61 -67.04 -10.51
N ARG A 109 -13.78 -68.06 -10.74
CA ARG A 109 -14.11 -69.29 -11.47
C ARG A 109 -15.16 -70.09 -10.68
N GLN A 110 -16.18 -70.58 -11.37
CA GLN A 110 -16.95 -71.77 -10.95
C GLN A 110 -16.07 -73.01 -11.04
#